data_AF-A0A3M8ED28-F1
#
_entry.id   AF-A0A3M8ED28-F1
#
_cell.length_a   1.000
_cell.length_b   1.000
_cell.length_c   1.000
_cell.angle_alpha   90.00
_cell.angle_beta   90.00
_cell.angle_gamma   90.00
#
_symmetry.space_group_name_H-M   'P 1'
#
loop_
_entity.id
_entity.type
_entity.pdbx_description
1 polymer ?
#
loop_
_entity_poly.entity_id
_entity_poly.type
_entity_poly.pdbx_seq_one_letter_code
_entity_poly.pdbx_strand_id
1 'polypeptide(L)'
;MSCACSKLLFGSEELTLPKQPYTGNELRIDGYYYYKYYPSENEVYYNTYLLYENGIILYGGAVDETEITSIENDFTSSEWLKVKREYKDNWGVFKVTGDKILFEKWYPNSPGQPKVYIREGKILNDSTFHITASYRPNGSERREKDEIYHFKPFSPKPDSTNNFVK
;
A
#
# COMPACT_ATOMS: atom_id res chain seq x y z
N MET A 1 31.37 -20.48 -13.36
CA MET A 1 30.53 -20.93 -12.24
C MET A 1 29.42 -19.90 -12.08
N SER A 2 28.19 -20.30 -12.41
CA SER A 2 27.01 -19.45 -12.29
C SER A 2 26.66 -19.28 -10.82
N CYS A 3 26.72 -18.05 -10.31
CA CYS A 3 26.18 -17.73 -9.00
C CYS A 3 24.66 -17.52 -9.17
N ALA A 4 23.94 -18.64 -9.27
CA ALA A 4 22.51 -18.64 -9.08
C ALA A 4 22.27 -18.36 -7.59
N CYS A 5 22.14 -17.08 -7.24
CA CYS A 5 21.62 -16.66 -5.95
C CYS A 5 20.17 -17.13 -5.91
N SER A 6 19.97 -18.33 -5.37
CA SER A 6 18.65 -18.87 -5.11
C SER A 6 17.95 -17.90 -4.16
N LYS A 7 16.99 -17.12 -4.69
CA LYS A 7 15.90 -16.48 -3.93
C LYS A 7 15.09 -17.61 -3.26
N LEU A 8 15.69 -18.30 -2.29
CA LEU A 8 15.03 -19.26 -1.43
C LEU A 8 14.36 -18.47 -0.30
N LEU A 9 13.06 -18.32 -0.50
CA LEU A 9 12.02 -17.80 0.37
C LEU A 9 12.05 -18.50 1.74
N PHE A 10 12.89 -18.04 2.66
CA PHE A 10 12.79 -18.45 4.06
C PHE A 10 11.91 -17.44 4.83
N GLY A 11 10.66 -17.82 5.09
CA GLY A 11 9.86 -17.23 6.16
C GLY A 11 9.13 -15.91 5.88
N SER A 12 8.75 -15.62 4.62
CA SER A 12 7.86 -14.48 4.38
C SER A 12 6.47 -14.78 4.94
N GLU A 13 5.99 -13.92 5.82
CA GLU A 13 4.61 -14.02 6.32
C GLU A 13 3.61 -13.94 5.17
N GLU A 14 2.42 -14.48 5.38
CA GLU A 14 1.31 -14.36 4.42
C GLU A 14 0.29 -13.35 4.93
N LEU A 15 -0.47 -12.77 3.99
CA LEU A 15 -1.61 -11.93 4.33
C LEU A 15 -2.65 -12.79 5.05
N THR A 16 -3.22 -12.21 6.10
CA THR A 16 -4.27 -12.82 6.91
C THR A 16 -5.66 -12.33 6.51
N LEU A 17 -5.75 -11.14 5.91
CA LEU A 17 -6.96 -10.64 5.28
C LEU A 17 -7.18 -11.37 3.94
N PRO A 18 -8.39 -11.89 3.69
CA PRO A 18 -8.71 -12.47 2.39
C PRO A 18 -8.81 -11.36 1.34
N LYS A 19 -8.29 -11.63 0.14
CA LYS A 19 -8.62 -10.81 -1.03
C LYS A 19 -10.11 -10.94 -1.33
N GLN A 20 -10.77 -9.80 -1.48
CA GLN A 20 -12.19 -9.75 -1.83
C GLN A 20 -12.45 -8.53 -2.71
N PRO A 21 -13.34 -8.61 -3.71
CA PRO A 21 -13.71 -7.45 -4.51
C PRO A 21 -14.25 -6.31 -3.65
N TYR A 22 -13.88 -5.08 -4.01
CA TYR A 22 -14.51 -3.88 -3.50
C TYR A 22 -15.69 -3.51 -4.41
N THR A 23 -16.90 -3.70 -3.89
CA THR A 23 -18.17 -3.45 -4.60
C THR A 23 -18.94 -2.27 -4.01
N GLY A 24 -18.32 -1.52 -3.11
CA GLY A 24 -18.95 -0.41 -2.40
C GLY A 24 -18.77 0.93 -3.11
N ASN A 25 -19.24 1.99 -2.46
CA ASN A 25 -19.10 3.38 -2.90
C ASN A 25 -18.60 4.32 -1.79
N GLU A 26 -18.18 3.75 -0.66
CA GLU A 26 -17.59 4.47 0.47
C GLU A 26 -16.21 5.06 0.16
N LEU A 27 -15.52 4.60 -0.90
CA LEU A 27 -14.22 5.10 -1.35
C LEU A 27 -14.18 5.19 -2.87
N ARG A 28 -13.58 6.28 -3.36
CA ARG A 28 -13.17 6.38 -4.75
C ARG A 28 -11.96 5.50 -5.02
N ILE A 29 -11.98 4.81 -6.16
CA ILE A 29 -10.92 3.91 -6.62
C ILE A 29 -10.37 4.30 -8.00
N ASP A 30 -10.88 5.36 -8.61
CA ASP A 30 -10.48 5.91 -9.90
C ASP A 30 -9.32 6.93 -9.77
N GLY A 31 -8.36 6.60 -8.90
CA GLY A 31 -7.19 7.42 -8.61
C GLY A 31 -6.28 6.78 -7.57
N TYR A 32 -5.61 7.61 -6.77
CA TYR A 32 -4.77 7.17 -5.66
C TYR A 32 -5.03 8.00 -4.40
N TYR A 33 -4.63 7.45 -3.26
CA TYR A 33 -4.64 8.15 -1.99
C TYR A 33 -3.22 8.52 -1.58
N TYR A 34 -3.06 9.67 -0.96
CA TYR A 34 -1.79 10.12 -0.41
C TYR A 34 -1.96 10.61 1.02
N TYR A 35 -0.92 10.45 1.85
CA TYR A 35 -0.83 11.15 3.13
C TYR A 35 0.51 11.85 3.28
N LYS A 36 0.46 13.07 3.83
CA LYS A 36 1.63 13.90 4.12
C LYS A 36 2.23 13.47 5.46
N TYR A 37 3.54 13.30 5.52
CA TYR A 37 4.26 13.02 6.76
C TYR A 37 5.63 13.69 6.79
N TYR A 38 6.17 13.82 8.00
CA TYR A 38 7.41 14.54 8.27
C TYR A 38 8.41 13.57 8.92
N PRO A 39 9.34 12.96 8.15
CA PRO A 39 10.35 12.09 8.74
C PRO A 39 11.37 12.86 9.60
N SER A 40 11.57 14.14 9.33
CA SER A 40 12.34 15.09 10.14
C SER A 40 11.75 16.51 10.04
N GLU A 41 12.23 17.46 10.85
CA GLU A 41 11.65 18.82 10.95
C GLU A 41 11.54 19.58 9.63
N ASN A 42 12.42 19.29 8.66
CA ASN A 42 12.50 20.00 7.38
C ASN A 42 12.22 19.12 6.16
N GLU A 43 11.78 17.88 6.39
CA GLU A 43 11.49 16.93 5.33
C GLU A 43 9.99 16.69 5.25
N VAL A 44 9.48 16.71 4.02
CA VAL A 44 8.07 16.51 3.75
C VAL A 44 7.94 15.43 2.71
N TYR A 45 7.26 14.36 3.08
CA TYR A 45 7.04 13.24 2.19
C TYR A 45 5.56 12.92 2.05
N TYR A 46 5.21 12.34 0.92
CA TYR A 46 3.88 11.87 0.61
C TYR A 46 3.93 10.39 0.28
N ASN A 47 3.29 9.61 1.14
CA ASN A 47 3.11 8.18 0.92
C ASN A 47 1.84 7.95 0.12
N THR A 48 1.93 7.14 -0.94
CA THR A 48 0.83 6.93 -1.88
C THR A 48 0.37 5.48 -1.96
N TYR A 49 -0.93 5.28 -2.17
CA TYR A 49 -1.54 3.98 -2.41
C TYR A 49 -2.59 4.03 -3.53
N LEU A 50 -2.55 3.02 -4.40
CA LEU A 50 -3.58 2.76 -5.39
C LEU A 50 -4.45 1.60 -4.90
N LEU A 51 -5.76 1.82 -4.84
CA LEU A 51 -6.75 0.82 -4.45
C LEU A 51 -7.44 0.30 -5.70
N TYR A 52 -7.71 -1.01 -5.78
CA TYR A 52 -8.28 -1.66 -6.95
C TYR A 52 -9.62 -2.34 -6.64
N GLU A 53 -10.49 -2.43 -7.66
CA GLU A 53 -11.80 -3.10 -7.58
C GLU A 53 -11.71 -4.55 -7.10
N ASN A 54 -10.60 -5.24 -7.34
CA ASN A 54 -10.40 -6.63 -6.91
C ASN A 54 -9.87 -6.76 -5.47
N GLY A 55 -9.88 -5.69 -4.68
CA GLY A 55 -9.43 -5.68 -3.29
C GLY A 55 -7.92 -5.61 -3.09
N ILE A 56 -7.15 -5.40 -4.17
CA ILE A 56 -5.69 -5.23 -4.09
C ILE A 56 -5.36 -3.78 -3.73
N ILE A 57 -4.31 -3.60 -2.95
CA ILE A 57 -3.66 -2.31 -2.74
C ILE A 57 -2.22 -2.36 -3.27
N LEU A 58 -1.80 -1.30 -3.96
CA LEU A 58 -0.43 -1.10 -4.43
C LEU A 58 0.16 0.13 -3.75
N TYR A 59 1.32 -0.04 -3.13
CA TYR A 59 2.14 1.05 -2.60
C TYR A 59 2.82 1.81 -3.75
N GLY A 60 2.42 3.05 -3.96
CA GLY A 60 2.95 3.91 -5.01
C GLY A 60 4.38 4.37 -4.71
N GLY A 61 4.69 4.60 -3.44
CA GLY A 61 5.98 5.09 -2.98
C GLY A 61 5.83 6.21 -1.96
N ALA A 62 6.95 6.58 -1.35
CA ALA A 62 7.11 7.79 -0.56
C ALA A 62 7.91 8.76 -1.40
N VAL A 63 7.31 9.89 -1.78
CA VAL A 63 7.99 10.92 -2.58
C VAL A 63 8.16 12.18 -1.76
N ASP A 64 9.26 12.89 -1.98
CA ASP A 64 9.47 14.21 -1.41
C ASP A 64 8.41 15.19 -1.96
N GLU A 65 8.05 16.22 -1.18
CA GLU A 65 7.09 17.25 -1.58
C GLU A 65 7.46 17.93 -2.90
N THR A 66 8.75 18.05 -3.20
CA THR A 66 9.24 18.65 -4.46
C THR A 66 9.00 17.75 -5.67
N GLU A 67 8.78 16.45 -5.47
CA GLU A 67 8.62 15.44 -6.53
C GLU A 67 7.18 14.92 -6.67
N ILE A 68 6.24 15.40 -5.85
CA ILE A 68 4.86 14.89 -5.88
C ILE A 68 4.15 15.14 -7.22
N THR A 69 4.53 16.20 -7.94
CA THR A 69 3.97 16.45 -9.28
C THR A 69 4.45 15.45 -10.33
N SER A 70 5.56 14.75 -10.08
CA SER A 70 6.12 13.76 -11.01
C SER A 70 5.72 12.32 -10.71
N ILE A 71 5.14 11.99 -9.55
CA ILE A 71 4.80 10.61 -9.19
C ILE A 71 3.80 9.96 -10.17
N GLU A 72 2.97 10.76 -10.82
CA GLU A 72 2.02 10.27 -11.82
C GLU A 72 2.71 9.78 -13.09
N ASN A 73 3.87 10.34 -13.44
CA ASN A 73 4.68 9.84 -14.54
C ASN A 73 5.19 8.42 -14.21
N ASP A 74 5.62 8.20 -12.96
CA ASP A 74 6.07 6.89 -12.48
C ASP A 74 4.96 5.84 -12.57
N PHE A 75 3.73 6.20 -12.20
CA PHE A 75 2.58 5.27 -12.27
C PHE A 75 2.30 4.76 -13.69
N THR A 76 2.71 5.53 -14.71
CA THR A 76 2.59 5.15 -16.13
C THR A 76 3.86 4.52 -16.72
N SER A 77 4.98 4.51 -15.98
CA SER A 77 6.26 4.00 -16.45
C SER A 77 6.33 2.47 -16.40
N SER A 78 6.81 1.86 -17.49
CA SER A 78 7.10 0.41 -17.55
C SER A 78 8.18 -0.03 -16.55
N GLU A 79 9.20 0.80 -16.35
CA GLU A 79 10.32 0.56 -15.46
C GLU A 79 9.83 0.53 -14.01
N TRP A 80 9.01 1.50 -13.64
CA TRP A 80 8.39 1.55 -12.32
C TRP A 80 7.48 0.33 -12.09
N LEU A 81 6.62 -0.02 -13.05
CA LEU A 81 5.76 -1.20 -12.96
C LEU A 81 6.55 -2.50 -12.79
N LYS A 82 7.66 -2.63 -13.51
CA LYS A 82 8.56 -3.78 -13.40
C LYS A 82 9.13 -3.91 -11.99
N VAL A 83 9.58 -2.80 -11.39
CA VAL A 83 10.06 -2.77 -10.00
C VAL A 83 8.93 -3.16 -9.05
N LYS A 84 7.73 -2.57 -9.18
CA LYS A 84 6.61 -2.91 -8.30
C LYS A 84 6.28 -4.40 -8.33
N ARG A 85 6.30 -5.03 -9.50
CA ARG A 85 6.03 -6.47 -9.68
C ARG A 85 7.16 -7.37 -9.15
N GLU A 86 8.36 -6.85 -8.91
CA GLU A 86 9.47 -7.63 -8.38
C GLU A 86 9.41 -7.81 -6.86
N TYR A 87 8.85 -6.84 -6.13
CA TYR A 87 8.90 -6.84 -4.67
C TYR A 87 7.51 -6.98 -4.02
N LYS A 88 7.37 -8.00 -3.16
CA LYS A 88 6.14 -8.37 -2.45
C LYS A 88 5.60 -7.23 -1.58
N ASP A 89 6.47 -6.43 -0.98
CA ASP A 89 6.17 -5.29 -0.08
C ASP A 89 5.51 -4.07 -0.73
N ASN A 90 5.43 -4.08 -2.06
CA ASN A 90 4.60 -3.13 -2.78
C ASN A 90 3.11 -3.49 -2.77
N TRP A 91 2.76 -4.74 -2.49
CA TRP A 91 1.40 -5.24 -2.67
C TRP A 91 0.74 -5.60 -1.35
N GLY A 92 -0.59 -5.65 -1.37
CA GLY A 92 -1.38 -6.06 -0.24
C GLY A 92 -2.84 -6.24 -0.63
N VAL A 93 -3.68 -6.37 0.38
CA VAL A 93 -5.14 -6.36 0.22
C VAL A 93 -5.78 -5.28 1.09
N PHE A 94 -6.94 -4.81 0.68
CA PHE A 94 -7.79 -3.98 1.51
C PHE A 94 -9.21 -4.52 1.56
N LYS A 95 -9.93 -4.14 2.61
CA LYS A 95 -11.36 -4.35 2.74
C LYS A 95 -12.05 -3.16 3.39
N VAL A 96 -13.28 -2.96 2.99
CA VAL A 96 -14.20 -1.97 3.57
C VAL A 96 -15.37 -2.70 4.21
N THR A 97 -15.81 -2.24 5.38
CA THR A 97 -17.01 -2.74 6.06
C THR A 97 -17.68 -1.57 6.77
N GLY A 98 -18.77 -1.05 6.18
CA GLY A 98 -19.36 0.21 6.64
C GLY A 98 -18.37 1.36 6.49
N ASP A 99 -18.19 2.14 7.55
CA ASP A 99 -17.23 3.24 7.60
C ASP A 99 -15.80 2.81 7.97
N LYS A 100 -15.50 1.51 8.01
CA LYS A 100 -14.20 0.98 8.39
C LYS A 100 -13.40 0.52 7.17
N ILE A 101 -12.13 0.95 7.10
CA ILE A 101 -11.13 0.41 6.17
C ILE A 101 -10.07 -0.38 6.93
N LEU A 102 -9.76 -1.58 6.43
CA LEU A 102 -8.54 -2.30 6.78
C LEU A 102 -7.71 -2.49 5.52
N PHE A 103 -6.40 -2.31 5.60
CA PHE A 103 -5.49 -2.83 4.60
C PHE A 103 -4.31 -3.53 5.22
N GLU A 104 -3.85 -4.59 4.58
CA GLU A 104 -2.72 -5.39 5.02
C GLU A 104 -1.72 -5.51 3.89
N LYS A 105 -0.46 -5.25 4.20
CA LYS A 105 0.63 -5.42 3.24
C LYS A 105 1.89 -5.93 3.93
N TRP A 106 2.82 -6.39 3.12
CA TRP A 106 4.18 -6.64 3.53
C TRP A 106 4.94 -5.32 3.66
N TYR A 107 5.74 -5.20 4.71
CA TYR A 107 6.65 -4.08 4.91
C TYR A 107 8.10 -4.60 4.91
N PRO A 108 9.03 -3.84 4.31
CA PRO A 108 10.43 -4.18 4.36
C PRO A 108 10.87 -4.22 5.83
N ASN A 109 11.58 -5.29 6.17
CA ASN A 109 12.22 -5.50 7.47
C ASN A 109 13.64 -6.02 7.17
N SER A 110 14.27 -6.79 8.06
CA SER A 110 15.54 -7.47 7.79
C SER A 110 15.55 -8.19 6.42
N PRO A 111 16.69 -8.23 5.71
CA PRO A 111 16.76 -8.78 4.36
C PRO A 111 16.10 -10.17 4.25
N GLY A 112 15.11 -10.27 3.36
CA GLY A 112 14.42 -11.54 3.06
C GLY A 112 13.26 -11.94 3.98
N GLN A 113 12.93 -11.15 5.02
CA GLN A 113 11.85 -11.47 5.97
C GLN A 113 10.85 -10.32 6.11
N PRO A 114 10.08 -10.00 5.05
CA PRO A 114 9.08 -8.94 5.12
C PRO A 114 7.99 -9.32 6.11
N LYS A 115 7.59 -8.32 6.90
CA LYS A 115 6.61 -8.45 7.97
C LYS A 115 5.26 -7.95 7.50
N VAL A 116 4.17 -8.66 7.79
CA VAL A 116 2.81 -8.16 7.55
C VAL A 116 2.35 -7.26 8.67
N TYR A 117 1.69 -6.16 8.30
CA TYR A 117 0.97 -5.30 9.23
C TYR A 117 -0.37 -4.95 8.64
N ILE A 118 -1.38 -4.94 9.50
CA ILE A 118 -2.70 -4.39 9.21
C ILE A 118 -2.68 -2.91 9.61
N ARG A 119 -3.20 -2.06 8.74
CA ARG A 119 -3.62 -0.70 9.02
C ARG A 119 -5.13 -0.69 9.18
N GLU A 120 -5.59 -0.05 10.24
CA GLU A 120 -7.01 0.09 10.56
C GLU A 120 -7.37 1.57 10.63
N GLY A 121 -8.50 1.93 10.03
CA GLY A 121 -8.97 3.28 10.03
C GLY A 121 -10.46 3.44 9.74
N LYS A 122 -10.89 4.69 9.75
CA LYS A 122 -12.25 5.13 9.48
C LYS A 122 -12.31 5.93 8.18
N ILE A 123 -13.27 5.62 7.34
CA ILE A 123 -13.64 6.37 6.15
C ILE A 123 -14.45 7.59 6.61
N LEU A 124 -14.00 8.79 6.25
CA LEU A 124 -14.64 10.04 6.63
C LEU A 124 -15.62 10.50 5.53
N ASN A 125 -15.26 10.22 4.27
CA ASN A 125 -16.07 10.37 3.07
C ASN A 125 -15.39 9.58 1.92
N ASP A 126 -15.97 9.62 0.73
CA ASP A 126 -15.50 8.92 -0.46
C ASP A 126 -14.08 9.32 -0.94
N SER A 127 -13.55 10.43 -0.46
CA SER A 127 -12.24 10.97 -0.83
C SER A 127 -11.23 10.99 0.32
N THR A 128 -11.62 10.59 1.53
CA THR A 128 -10.78 10.74 2.72
C THR A 128 -11.00 9.61 3.73
N PHE A 129 -9.92 8.99 4.18
CA PHE A 129 -9.93 8.07 5.31
C PHE A 129 -8.78 8.35 6.29
N HIS A 130 -8.98 8.00 7.55
CA HIS A 130 -8.04 8.22 8.63
C HIS A 130 -7.61 6.88 9.25
N ILE A 131 -6.35 6.50 9.10
CA ILE A 131 -5.76 5.33 9.74
C ILE A 131 -5.33 5.70 11.17
N THR A 132 -5.91 5.00 12.13
CA THR A 132 -5.72 5.24 13.57
C THR A 132 -4.87 4.16 14.24
N ALA A 133 -4.65 3.02 13.59
CA ALA A 133 -3.84 1.95 14.14
C ALA A 133 -3.04 1.18 13.09
N SER A 134 -1.90 0.66 13.53
CA SER A 134 -1.11 -0.34 12.83
C SER A 134 -0.75 -1.48 13.77
N TYR A 135 -0.97 -2.73 13.36
CA TYR A 135 -0.70 -3.87 14.22
C TYR A 135 -0.35 -5.13 13.44
N ARG A 136 0.24 -6.07 14.17
CA ARG A 136 0.60 -7.39 13.67
C ARG A 136 -0.63 -8.30 13.74
N PRO A 137 -0.92 -9.12 12.71
CA PRO A 137 -2.07 -10.03 12.75
C PRO A 137 -2.05 -11.02 13.92
N ASN A 138 -0.85 -11.42 14.34
CA ASN A 138 -0.64 -12.32 15.48
C ASN A 138 -0.80 -11.62 16.87
N GLY A 139 -1.10 -10.33 16.90
CA GLY A 139 -1.26 -9.54 18.12
C GLY A 139 0.04 -9.16 18.83
N SER A 140 1.22 -9.47 18.28
CA SER A 140 2.50 -9.22 18.96
C SER A 140 2.87 -7.73 19.07
N GLU A 141 2.20 -6.86 18.31
CA GLU A 141 2.52 -5.44 18.27
C GLU A 141 1.29 -4.64 17.83
N ARG A 142 1.08 -3.49 18.45
CA ARG A 142 0.09 -2.48 18.07
C ARG A 142 0.68 -1.08 18.29
N ARG A 143 0.46 -0.20 17.35
CA ARG A 143 0.82 1.22 17.41
C ARG A 143 -0.38 2.06 17.03
N GLU A 144 -0.58 3.14 17.77
CA GLU A 144 -1.50 4.20 17.34
C GLU A 144 -0.89 4.97 16.18
N LYS A 145 -1.77 5.52 15.34
CA LYS A 145 -1.45 6.24 14.13
C LYS A 145 -2.37 7.45 14.01
N ASP A 146 -1.89 8.45 13.30
CA ASP A 146 -2.65 9.62 12.87
C ASP A 146 -2.24 9.89 11.42
N GLU A 147 -2.78 9.08 10.51
CA GLU A 147 -2.47 9.17 9.08
C GLU A 147 -3.76 9.43 8.31
N ILE A 148 -3.97 10.69 7.90
CA ILE A 148 -5.12 11.12 7.10
C ILE A 148 -4.75 11.05 5.62
N TYR A 149 -5.43 10.17 4.89
CA TYR A 149 -5.22 9.95 3.47
C TYR A 149 -6.26 10.71 2.66
N HIS A 150 -5.81 11.40 1.63
CA HIS A 150 -6.64 12.17 0.70
C HIS A 150 -6.57 11.59 -0.71
N PHE A 151 -7.70 11.57 -1.39
CA PHE A 151 -7.83 11.09 -2.75
C PHE A 151 -7.36 12.13 -3.78
N LYS A 152 -6.65 11.66 -4.81
CA LYS A 152 -6.36 12.40 -6.04
C LYS A 152 -6.84 11.60 -7.25
N PRO A 153 -7.73 12.16 -8.10
CA PRO A 153 -8.15 11.52 -9.34
C PRO A 153 -6.94 11.24 -10.23
N PHE A 154 -6.85 10.04 -10.81
CA PHE A 154 -5.75 9.67 -11.69
C PHE A 154 -6.15 8.54 -12.65
N SER A 155 -5.83 8.71 -13.93
CA SER A 155 -6.12 7.75 -14.99
C SER A 155 -5.15 7.92 -16.17
N PRO A 156 -4.70 6.84 -16.82
CA PRO A 156 -4.97 5.43 -16.47
C PRO A 156 -4.17 4.98 -15.26
N LYS A 157 -4.78 4.16 -14.39
CA LYS A 157 -4.04 3.47 -13.32
C LYS A 157 -3.24 2.31 -13.90
N PRO A 158 -2.05 1.99 -13.35
CA PRO A 158 -1.38 0.73 -13.63
C PRO A 158 -2.25 -0.45 -13.23
N ASP A 159 -2.20 -1.55 -13.97
CA ASP A 159 -2.98 -2.75 -13.63
C ASP A 159 -2.52 -3.39 -12.30
N SER A 160 -3.45 -4.09 -11.64
CA SER A 160 -3.19 -4.75 -10.35
C SER A 160 -2.49 -6.12 -10.46
N THR A 161 -2.07 -6.54 -11.65
CA THR A 161 -1.54 -7.89 -11.90
C THR A 161 -0.19 -8.06 -11.21
N ASN A 162 -0.12 -9.04 -10.32
CA ASN A 162 1.09 -9.39 -9.58
C ASN A 162 1.12 -10.89 -9.21
N ASN A 163 2.29 -11.39 -8.81
CA ASN A 163 2.51 -12.80 -8.49
C ASN A 163 2.36 -13.14 -6.99
N PHE A 164 1.95 -12.17 -6.17
CA PHE A 164 2.04 -12.26 -4.71
C PHE A 164 0.68 -12.43 -4.04
N VAL A 165 -0.31 -11.63 -4.46
CA VAL A 165 -1.67 -11.67 -3.93
C VAL A 165 -2.52 -12.57 -4.83
N LYS A 166 -2.95 -13.71 -4.30
CA LYS A 166 -3.80 -14.67 -5.01
C LYS A 166 -5.27 -14.29 -4.85
#